data_AF-A0AAJ6NKN6-F1
#
_entry.id   AF-A0AAJ6NKN6-F1
#
_cell.length_a   1.000
_cell.length_b   1.000
_cell.length_c   1.000
_cell.angle_alpha   90.00
_cell.angle_beta   90.00
_cell.angle_gamma   90.00
#
_symmetry.space_group_name_H-M   'P 1'
#
loop_
_entity.id
_entity.type
_entity.pdbx_description
1 polymer ?
#
loop_
_entity_poly.entity_id
_entity_poly.type
_entity_poly.pdbx_seq_one_letter_code
_entity_poly.pdbx_strand_id
1 'polypeptide(L)'
;MNIQLLHTELLKHGIQFDTGLTETEIEAIEQLFRFHFPSDLKLFLKYGLPVSENEWKFPRWREALHSDKAKNMLIAQLNGPHEGILFDIKNGFWLDQWGAAPEEISDRLVIFEEQFKAYPKMIPVYSHRYIPSTPLEKGNPIFSIMQTDIIYYGTDLINYFCNEFNLDKTLFDQPQVTPKLIQFWSHLVELNNY
;
A
#
# COMPACT_ATOMS: atom_id res chain seq x y z
N MET A 1 -6.64 17.29 2.86
CA MET A 1 -7.37 16.24 3.61
C MET A 1 -7.88 16.85 4.90
N ASN A 2 -9.20 16.79 5.15
CA ASN A 2 -9.77 17.11 6.45
C ASN A 2 -9.60 15.89 7.38
N ILE A 3 -8.44 15.81 8.04
CA ILE A 3 -8.03 14.62 8.80
C ILE A 3 -8.93 14.36 10.01
N GLN A 4 -9.40 15.43 10.68
CA GLN A 4 -10.31 15.32 11.81
C GLN A 4 -11.65 14.69 11.40
N LEU A 5 -12.23 15.16 10.29
CA LEU A 5 -13.47 14.58 9.77
C LEU A 5 -13.29 13.10 9.41
N LEU A 6 -12.22 12.77 8.69
CA LEU A 6 -11.92 11.38 8.33
C LEU A 6 -11.82 10.48 9.56
N HIS A 7 -11.07 10.90 10.57
CA HIS A 7 -10.93 10.16 11.83
C HIS A 7 -12.28 9.99 12.55
N THR A 8 -13.09 11.04 12.64
CA THR A 8 -14.44 10.97 13.23
C THR A 8 -15.34 10.01 12.48
N GLU A 9 -15.33 10.02 11.15
CA GLU A 9 -16.16 9.11 10.35
C GLU A 9 -15.70 7.65 10.49
N LEU A 10 -14.39 7.39 10.50
CA LEU A 10 -13.86 6.04 10.73
C LEU A 10 -14.24 5.48 12.12
N LEU A 11 -14.19 6.32 13.17
CA LEU A 11 -14.67 5.94 14.51
C LEU A 11 -16.15 5.55 14.51
N LYS A 12 -17.00 6.33 13.82
CA LYS A 12 -18.44 6.01 13.70
C LYS A 12 -18.69 4.67 12.98
N HIS A 13 -17.77 4.26 12.11
CA HIS A 13 -17.81 2.99 11.40
C HIS A 13 -17.09 1.86 12.14
N GLY A 14 -16.76 2.05 13.42
CA GLY A 14 -16.22 1.00 14.30
C GLY A 14 -14.72 0.76 14.16
N ILE A 15 -13.99 1.63 13.45
CA ILE A 15 -12.53 1.56 13.40
C ILE A 15 -11.96 2.05 14.72
N GLN A 16 -11.08 1.25 15.32
CA GLN A 16 -10.40 1.57 16.56
C GLN A 16 -9.10 2.31 16.27
N PHE A 17 -8.74 3.23 17.16
CA PHE A 17 -7.52 4.02 17.07
C PHE A 17 -6.80 4.05 18.41
N ASP A 18 -5.48 3.88 18.35
CA ASP A 18 -4.56 4.28 19.40
C ASP A 18 -4.12 5.73 19.20
N THR A 19 -3.41 6.28 20.18
CA THR A 19 -2.65 7.53 20.02
C THR A 19 -1.80 7.47 18.76
N GLY A 20 -1.84 8.53 17.96
CA GLY A 20 -1.07 8.65 16.73
C GLY A 20 0.43 8.48 16.94
N LEU A 21 1.13 8.14 15.87
CA LEU A 21 2.58 7.96 15.88
C LEU A 21 3.29 9.29 16.20
N THR A 22 4.32 9.22 17.04
CA THR A 22 5.23 10.34 17.29
C THR A 22 6.20 10.53 16.11
N GLU A 23 6.87 11.68 16.03
CA GLU A 23 7.89 11.90 15.00
C GLU A 23 9.02 10.88 15.09
N THR A 24 9.48 10.57 16.31
CA THR A 24 10.52 9.57 16.56
C THR A 24 10.09 8.17 16.12
N GLU A 25 8.83 7.79 16.33
CA GLU A 25 8.31 6.51 15.84
C GLU A 25 8.26 6.49 14.31
N ILE A 26 7.80 7.57 13.66
CA ILE A 26 7.81 7.69 12.20
C ILE A 26 9.22 7.52 11.65
N GLU A 27 10.20 8.27 12.17
CA GLU A 27 11.59 8.19 11.75
C GLU A 27 12.16 6.77 11.94
N ALA A 28 11.88 6.13 13.08
CA ALA A 28 12.32 4.78 13.36
C ALA A 28 11.71 3.75 12.37
N ILE A 29 10.42 3.89 12.02
CA ILE A 29 9.75 3.02 11.05
C ILE A 29 10.35 3.23 9.65
N GLU A 30 10.50 4.48 9.20
CA GLU A 30 11.05 4.82 7.88
C GLU A 30 12.49 4.28 7.73
N GLN A 31 13.30 4.38 8.78
CA GLN A 31 14.65 3.80 8.81
C GLN A 31 14.64 2.27 8.80
N LEU A 32 13.78 1.65 9.62
CA LEU A 32 13.70 0.20 9.77
C LEU A 32 13.31 -0.50 8.46
N PHE A 33 12.34 0.05 7.74
CA PHE A 33 11.79 -0.55 6.52
C PHE A 33 12.30 0.10 5.22
N ARG A 34 13.14 1.13 5.33
CA ARG A 34 13.83 1.81 4.21
C ARG A 34 12.86 2.35 3.16
N PHE A 35 11.86 3.10 3.61
CA PHE A 35 10.95 3.87 2.77
C PHE A 35 10.57 5.17 3.49
N HIS A 36 9.94 6.12 2.80
CA HIS A 36 9.30 7.27 3.42
C HIS A 36 7.80 7.21 3.21
N PHE A 37 7.02 7.54 4.24
CA PHE A 37 5.57 7.64 4.13
C PHE A 37 5.19 8.84 3.25
N PRO A 38 4.27 8.67 2.29
CA PRO A 38 3.58 9.79 1.66
C PRO A 38 2.98 10.72 2.70
N SER A 39 3.00 12.03 2.43
CA SER A 39 2.68 13.06 3.42
C SER A 39 1.27 12.95 4.02
N ASP A 40 0.30 12.46 3.26
CA ASP A 40 -1.09 12.23 3.70
C ASP A 40 -1.21 10.97 4.57
N LEU A 41 -0.56 9.86 4.21
CA LEU A 41 -0.50 8.69 5.09
C LEU A 41 0.24 9.01 6.40
N LYS A 42 1.37 9.73 6.33
CA LYS A 42 2.10 10.21 7.52
C LYS A 42 1.20 11.06 8.41
N LEU A 43 0.48 12.02 7.84
CA LEU A 43 -0.48 12.86 8.58
C LEU A 43 -1.56 12.02 9.25
N PHE A 44 -2.12 11.04 8.55
CA PHE A 44 -3.15 10.15 9.09
C PHE A 44 -2.64 9.34 10.29
N LEU A 45 -1.51 8.64 10.14
CA LEU A 45 -0.93 7.81 11.20
C LEU A 45 -0.48 8.63 12.42
N LYS A 46 -0.04 9.87 12.22
CA LYS A 46 0.30 10.80 13.31
C LYS A 46 -0.92 11.36 14.03
N TYR A 47 -2.05 11.52 13.33
CA TYR A 47 -3.28 12.03 13.92
C TYR A 47 -3.93 10.97 14.83
N GLY A 48 -4.01 9.74 14.33
CA GLY A 48 -4.48 8.58 15.08
C GLY A 48 -3.97 7.31 14.41
N LEU A 49 -3.45 6.36 15.19
CA LEU A 49 -2.95 5.11 14.64
C LEU A 49 -4.11 4.10 14.58
N PRO A 50 -4.64 3.74 13.39
CA PRO A 50 -5.69 2.73 13.34
C PRO A 50 -5.15 1.37 13.78
N VAL A 51 -5.97 0.64 14.52
CA VAL A 51 -5.63 -0.69 15.05
C VAL A 51 -6.75 -1.67 14.76
N SER A 52 -6.39 -2.96 14.70
CA SER A 52 -7.33 -4.05 14.52
C SER A 52 -6.85 -5.30 15.25
N GLU A 53 -7.80 -6.06 15.80
CA GLU A 53 -7.52 -7.37 16.40
C GLU A 53 -6.89 -8.33 15.38
N ASN A 54 -7.44 -8.35 14.16
CA ASN A 54 -6.85 -9.10 13.05
C ASN A 54 -5.54 -8.43 12.59
N GLU A 55 -4.45 -9.16 12.76
CA GLU A 55 -3.08 -8.73 12.50
C GLU A 55 -2.79 -8.48 11.00
N TRP A 56 -3.67 -8.97 10.11
CA TRP A 56 -3.61 -8.80 8.66
C TRP A 56 -4.48 -7.65 8.14
N LYS A 57 -5.16 -6.90 9.02
CA LYS A 57 -5.94 -5.72 8.60
C LYS A 57 -5.06 -4.47 8.68
N PHE A 58 -5.11 -3.69 9.76
CA PHE A 58 -4.23 -2.54 9.88
C PHE A 58 -2.79 -2.96 10.22
N PRO A 59 -1.78 -2.36 9.58
CA PRO A 59 -0.39 -2.67 9.89
C PRO A 59 -0.03 -2.23 11.32
N ARG A 60 0.65 -3.12 12.05
CA ARG A 60 1.06 -2.90 13.45
C ARG A 60 2.34 -2.08 13.55
N TRP A 61 2.31 -0.86 13.00
CA TRP A 61 3.47 0.04 12.85
C TRP A 61 4.25 0.25 14.16
N ARG A 62 3.55 0.60 15.25
CA ARG A 62 4.19 0.83 16.56
C ARG A 62 4.74 -0.45 17.16
N GLU A 63 3.97 -1.53 17.15
CA GLU A 63 4.39 -2.81 17.73
C GLU A 63 5.63 -3.37 17.03
N ALA A 64 5.77 -3.14 15.72
CA ALA A 64 6.92 -3.56 14.93
C ALA A 64 8.25 -2.91 15.36
N LEU A 65 8.23 -1.81 16.12
CA LEU A 65 9.44 -1.20 16.69
C LEU A 65 10.00 -1.98 17.88
N HIS A 66 9.18 -2.83 18.52
CA HIS A 66 9.52 -3.47 19.80
C HIS A 66 9.23 -4.98 19.85
N SER A 67 8.58 -5.55 18.83
CA SER A 67 8.19 -6.95 18.74
C SER A 67 8.67 -7.57 17.43
N ASP A 68 9.52 -8.60 17.51
CA ASP A 68 9.98 -9.34 16.34
C ASP A 68 8.83 -10.01 15.59
N LYS A 69 7.78 -10.45 16.30
CA LYS A 69 6.58 -11.00 15.65
C LYS A 69 5.93 -9.94 14.78
N ALA A 70 5.59 -8.78 15.34
CA ALA A 70 4.93 -7.70 14.59
C ALA A 70 5.80 -7.17 13.45
N LYS A 71 7.12 -7.07 13.67
CA LYS A 71 8.09 -6.70 12.65
C LYS A 71 8.10 -7.70 11.49
N ASN A 72 8.20 -8.99 11.76
CA ASN A 72 8.21 -10.03 10.72
C ASN A 72 6.89 -10.07 9.94
N MET A 73 5.76 -9.84 10.61
CA MET A 73 4.47 -9.72 9.93
C MET A 73 4.40 -8.51 9.00
N LEU A 74 4.92 -7.37 9.43
CA LEU A 74 4.97 -6.18 8.62
C LEU A 74 5.92 -6.34 7.43
N ILE A 75 7.04 -7.06 7.59
CA ILE A 75 7.92 -7.48 6.50
C ILE A 75 7.14 -8.33 5.49
N ALA A 76 6.36 -9.31 5.95
CA ALA A 76 5.53 -10.13 5.06
C ALA A 76 4.50 -9.28 4.29
N GLN A 77 3.85 -8.32 4.95
CA GLN A 77 2.92 -7.41 4.27
C GLN A 77 3.63 -6.55 3.22
N LEU A 78 4.80 -5.99 3.53
CA LEU A 78 5.63 -5.21 2.60
C LEU A 78 6.12 -6.03 1.41
N ASN A 79 6.41 -7.32 1.62
CA ASN A 79 6.84 -8.25 0.58
C ASN A 79 5.68 -8.82 -0.24
N GLY A 80 4.43 -8.75 0.26
CA GLY A 80 3.25 -9.34 -0.39
C GLY A 80 3.13 -9.04 -1.90
N PRO A 81 3.29 -7.78 -2.36
CA PRO A 81 3.25 -7.46 -3.78
C PRO A 81 4.38 -8.13 -4.59
N HIS A 82 5.58 -8.23 -4.03
CA HIS A 82 6.71 -8.93 -4.67
C HIS A 82 6.46 -10.43 -4.73
N GLU A 83 6.11 -11.04 -3.59
CA GLU A 83 5.88 -12.48 -3.47
C GLU A 83 4.71 -12.95 -4.35
N GLY A 84 3.67 -12.12 -4.47
CA GLY A 84 2.51 -12.40 -5.32
C GLY A 84 2.86 -12.42 -6.80
N ILE A 85 3.61 -11.43 -7.30
CA ILE A 85 4.04 -11.41 -8.71
C ILE A 85 5.04 -12.53 -8.98
N LEU A 86 5.95 -12.79 -8.05
CA LEU A 86 6.91 -13.89 -8.14
C LEU A 86 6.20 -15.26 -8.23
N PHE A 87 5.10 -15.43 -7.49
CA PHE A 87 4.25 -16.60 -7.62
C PHE A 87 3.66 -16.71 -9.04
N ASP A 88 3.09 -15.65 -9.59
CA ASP A 88 2.49 -15.70 -10.93
C ASP A 88 3.52 -15.94 -12.03
N ILE A 89 4.74 -15.39 -11.90
CA ILE A 89 5.84 -15.67 -12.84
C ILE A 89 6.15 -17.16 -12.90
N LYS A 90 6.18 -17.83 -11.74
CA LYS A 90 6.36 -19.30 -11.66
C LYS A 90 5.20 -20.06 -12.31
N ASN A 91 4.03 -19.43 -12.44
CA ASN A 91 2.84 -19.99 -13.06
C ASN A 91 2.61 -19.50 -14.50
N GLY A 92 3.62 -18.86 -15.11
CA GLY A 92 3.61 -18.52 -16.54
C GLY A 92 3.33 -17.05 -16.86
N PHE A 93 3.08 -16.20 -15.87
CA PHE A 93 2.99 -14.76 -16.09
C PHE A 93 4.32 -14.17 -16.56
N TRP A 94 4.26 -13.26 -17.53
CA TRP A 94 5.40 -12.50 -18.00
C TRP A 94 4.94 -11.19 -18.65
N LEU A 95 5.70 -10.11 -18.46
CA LEU A 95 5.42 -8.82 -19.09
C LEU A 95 6.41 -8.54 -20.21
N ASP A 96 5.89 -8.06 -21.34
CA ASP A 96 6.71 -7.67 -22.50
C ASP A 96 7.75 -6.60 -22.17
N GLN A 97 7.45 -5.70 -21.22
CA GLN A 97 8.41 -4.69 -20.75
C GLN A 97 9.65 -5.27 -20.06
N TRP A 98 9.61 -6.55 -19.64
CA TRP A 98 10.78 -7.27 -19.12
C TRP A 98 11.59 -7.96 -20.22
N GLY A 99 11.19 -7.82 -21.49
CA GLY A 99 11.79 -8.45 -22.65
C GLY A 99 11.15 -9.80 -22.99
N ALA A 100 11.78 -10.55 -23.89
CA ALA A 100 11.32 -11.90 -24.24
C ALA A 100 11.42 -12.83 -23.03
N ALA A 101 10.36 -13.61 -22.76
CA ALA A 101 10.34 -14.56 -21.66
C ALA A 101 11.40 -15.66 -21.87
N PRO A 102 12.38 -15.82 -20.96
CA PRO A 102 13.27 -16.97 -20.97
C PRO A 102 12.49 -18.28 -20.84
N GLU A 103 13.06 -19.38 -21.35
CA GLU A 103 12.48 -20.72 -21.15
C GLU A 103 12.59 -21.15 -19.68
N GLU A 104 13.73 -20.90 -19.06
CA GLU A 104 14.02 -21.29 -17.68
C GLU A 104 13.38 -20.34 -16.65
N ILE A 105 12.68 -20.90 -15.67
CA ILE A 105 12.04 -20.13 -14.60
C ILE A 105 13.08 -19.38 -13.76
N SER A 106 14.26 -19.97 -13.51
CA SER A 106 15.31 -19.29 -12.75
C SER A 106 15.74 -17.96 -13.38
N ASP A 107 15.82 -17.91 -14.71
CA ASP A 107 16.24 -16.71 -15.43
C ASP A 107 15.15 -15.64 -15.41
N ARG A 108 13.88 -16.06 -15.50
CA ARG A 108 12.72 -15.17 -15.29
C ARG A 108 12.77 -14.50 -13.92
N LEU A 109 13.06 -15.29 -12.87
CA LEU A 109 13.16 -14.77 -11.51
C LEU A 109 14.32 -13.79 -11.36
N VAL A 110 15.50 -14.08 -11.92
CA VAL A 110 16.65 -13.16 -11.88
C VAL A 110 16.31 -11.82 -12.54
N ILE A 111 15.69 -11.84 -13.73
CA ILE A 111 15.27 -10.63 -14.43
C ILE A 111 14.24 -9.87 -13.58
N PHE A 112 13.22 -10.55 -13.06
CA PHE A 112 12.20 -9.92 -12.23
C PHE A 112 12.80 -9.24 -11.00
N GLU A 113 13.69 -9.91 -10.27
CA GLU A 113 14.35 -9.34 -9.09
C GLU A 113 15.15 -8.08 -9.41
N GLU A 114 15.81 -8.03 -10.57
CA GLU A 114 16.55 -6.84 -10.98
C GLU A 114 15.60 -5.69 -11.35
N GLN A 115 14.55 -5.98 -12.12
CA GLN A 115 13.56 -4.99 -12.53
C GLN A 115 12.77 -4.45 -11.33
N PHE A 116 12.39 -5.31 -10.39
CA PHE A 116 11.54 -4.94 -9.26
C PHE A 116 12.18 -3.91 -8.33
N LYS A 117 13.52 -3.87 -8.25
CA LYS A 117 14.27 -2.86 -7.48
C LYS A 117 14.01 -1.43 -7.94
N ALA A 118 13.64 -1.23 -9.22
CA ALA A 118 13.37 0.07 -9.79
C ALA A 118 11.93 0.57 -9.52
N TYR A 119 11.03 -0.30 -9.06
CA TYR A 119 9.63 0.05 -8.87
C TYR A 119 9.36 0.69 -7.51
N PRO A 120 8.35 1.57 -7.40
CA PRO A 120 7.92 2.10 -6.11
C PRO A 120 7.62 0.97 -5.12
N LYS A 121 8.16 1.07 -3.90
CA LYS A 121 7.78 0.15 -2.83
C LYS A 121 6.33 0.40 -2.46
N MET A 122 5.62 -0.67 -2.13
CA MET A 122 4.20 -0.62 -1.77
C MET A 122 4.07 -0.71 -0.26
N ILE A 123 3.59 0.37 0.35
CA ILE A 123 3.42 0.51 1.79
C ILE A 123 2.00 0.01 2.14
N PRO A 124 1.85 -0.99 3.03
CA PRO A 124 0.53 -1.50 3.39
C PRO A 124 -0.28 -0.45 4.14
N VAL A 125 -1.58 -0.37 3.83
CA VAL A 125 -2.54 0.54 4.48
C VAL A 125 -3.59 -0.26 5.26
N TYR A 126 -4.11 -1.33 4.66
CA TYR A 126 -5.09 -2.24 5.26
C TYR A 126 -5.19 -3.51 4.44
N SER A 127 -5.00 -4.70 5.01
CA SER A 127 -5.07 -5.95 4.26
C SER A 127 -4.20 -5.89 2.99
N HIS A 128 -4.76 -6.21 1.83
CA HIS A 128 -4.11 -6.18 0.53
C HIS A 128 -4.23 -4.80 -0.15
N ARG A 129 -4.36 -3.73 0.64
CA ARG A 129 -4.41 -2.33 0.17
C ARG A 129 -3.06 -1.66 0.40
N TYR A 130 -2.53 -1.04 -0.64
CA TYR A 130 -1.19 -0.47 -0.65
C TYR A 130 -1.15 0.93 -1.24
N ILE A 131 -0.31 1.79 -0.67
CA ILE A 131 0.05 3.10 -1.22
C ILE A 131 1.51 3.07 -1.69
N PRO A 132 1.86 3.65 -2.84
CA PRO A 132 3.25 3.68 -3.29
C PRO A 132 4.09 4.64 -2.43
N SER A 133 5.34 4.26 -2.17
CA SER A 133 6.33 5.09 -1.47
C SER A 133 6.83 6.26 -2.32
N THR A 134 6.67 6.19 -3.64
CA THR A 134 7.07 7.22 -4.59
C THR A 134 5.96 7.45 -5.63
N PRO A 135 5.66 8.71 -6.00
CA PRO A 135 6.31 9.95 -5.54
C PRO A 135 6.00 10.30 -4.08
N LEU A 136 6.91 11.03 -3.41
CA LEU A 136 6.76 11.44 -2.01
C LEU A 136 5.86 12.67 -1.88
N GLU A 137 4.61 12.51 -2.28
CA GLU A 137 3.60 13.57 -2.30
C GLU A 137 2.23 13.04 -1.86
N LYS A 138 1.30 13.96 -1.58
CA LYS A 138 -0.09 13.62 -1.26
C LYS A 138 -0.88 13.22 -2.51
N GLY A 139 -1.97 12.49 -2.32
CA GLY A 139 -2.90 12.13 -3.39
C GLY A 139 -2.37 11.01 -4.27
N ASN A 140 -1.51 10.15 -3.73
CA ASN A 140 -1.14 8.91 -4.38
C ASN A 140 -2.33 7.94 -4.31
N PRO A 141 -2.59 7.18 -5.39
CA PRO A 141 -3.68 6.22 -5.39
C PRO A 141 -3.39 5.05 -4.46
N ILE A 142 -4.47 4.40 -4.01
CA ILE A 142 -4.42 3.16 -3.26
C ILE A 142 -4.73 2.01 -4.21
N PHE A 143 -3.87 1.00 -4.19
CA PHE A 143 -4.01 -0.21 -4.98
C PHE A 143 -4.54 -1.34 -4.12
N SER A 144 -5.44 -2.15 -4.69
CA SER A 144 -5.67 -3.52 -4.23
C SER A 144 -4.68 -4.40 -4.98
N ILE A 145 -3.84 -5.15 -4.28
CA ILE A 145 -2.82 -6.02 -4.88
C ILE A 145 -3.02 -7.44 -4.38
N MET A 146 -3.46 -8.32 -5.27
CA MET A 146 -3.55 -9.77 -5.04
C MET A 146 -2.79 -10.47 -6.16
N GLN A 147 -1.50 -10.72 -5.95
CA GLN A 147 -0.61 -11.23 -7.00
C GLN A 147 -0.58 -10.26 -8.19
N THR A 148 -0.83 -10.71 -9.42
CA THR A 148 -0.93 -9.83 -10.60
C THR A 148 -2.32 -9.23 -10.80
N ASP A 149 -3.34 -9.67 -10.05
CA ASP A 149 -4.65 -9.00 -10.00
C ASP A 149 -4.55 -7.72 -9.14
N ILE A 150 -4.46 -6.61 -9.85
CA ILE A 150 -4.15 -5.29 -9.33
C ILE A 150 -5.14 -4.30 -9.92
N ILE A 151 -5.80 -3.55 -9.03
CA ILE A 151 -6.74 -2.49 -9.39
C ILE A 151 -6.49 -1.23 -8.58
N TYR A 152 -6.93 -0.09 -9.09
CA TYR A 152 -7.14 1.09 -8.25
C TYR A 152 -8.31 0.84 -7.31
N TYR A 153 -8.06 0.92 -6.01
CA TYR A 153 -9.09 0.84 -4.98
C TYR A 153 -9.46 2.21 -4.42
N GLY A 154 -8.62 3.21 -4.62
CA GLY A 154 -8.94 4.61 -4.36
C GLY A 154 -8.05 5.55 -5.16
N THR A 155 -8.60 6.68 -5.60
CA THR A 155 -7.86 7.72 -6.34
C THR A 155 -6.87 8.47 -5.44
N ASP A 156 -7.18 8.53 -4.14
CA ASP A 156 -6.32 8.99 -3.06
C ASP A 156 -6.71 8.27 -1.74
N LEU A 157 -6.06 8.64 -0.64
CA LEU A 157 -6.30 8.04 0.67
C LEU A 157 -7.74 8.25 1.20
N ILE A 158 -8.37 9.41 0.94
CA ILE A 158 -9.76 9.66 1.39
C ILE A 158 -10.73 8.84 0.56
N ASN A 159 -10.59 8.87 -0.77
CA ASN A 159 -11.43 8.11 -1.68
C ASN A 159 -11.38 6.61 -1.34
N TYR A 160 -10.17 6.12 -1.06
CA TYR A 160 -9.93 4.77 -0.56
C TYR A 160 -10.73 4.46 0.70
N PHE A 161 -10.60 5.28 1.76
CA PHE A 161 -11.31 5.03 3.02
C PHE A 161 -12.83 5.07 2.84
N CYS A 162 -13.34 5.94 1.96
CA CYS A 162 -14.75 5.96 1.60
C CYS A 162 -15.19 4.65 0.94
N ASN A 163 -14.37 4.08 0.05
CA ASN A 163 -14.66 2.81 -0.62
C ASN A 163 -14.56 1.62 0.35
N GLU A 164 -13.51 1.57 1.18
CA GLU A 164 -13.22 0.45 2.09
C GLU A 164 -14.24 0.36 3.23
N PHE A 165 -14.64 1.51 3.79
CA PHE A 165 -15.50 1.56 4.99
C PHE A 165 -16.87 2.16 4.72
N ASN A 166 -17.27 2.30 3.45
CA ASN A 166 -18.56 2.86 3.02
C ASN A 166 -18.86 4.25 3.62
N LEU A 167 -17.85 5.11 3.74
CA LEU A 167 -18.04 6.48 4.21
C LEU A 167 -18.75 7.32 3.14
N ASP A 168 -19.54 8.31 3.58
CA ASP A 168 -20.19 9.25 2.67
C ASP A 168 -19.16 10.17 2.00
N LYS A 169 -18.95 9.96 0.70
CA LYS A 169 -18.00 10.71 -0.13
C LYS A 169 -18.33 12.21 -0.22
N THR A 170 -19.61 12.58 -0.06
CA THR A 170 -20.03 13.98 -0.17
C THR A 170 -19.50 14.83 0.99
N LEU A 171 -19.10 14.21 2.10
CA LEU A 171 -18.54 14.89 3.26
C LEU A 171 -17.13 15.47 3.02
N PHE A 172 -16.42 14.98 2.00
CA PHE A 172 -15.00 15.28 1.81
C PHE A 172 -14.71 16.25 0.66
N ASP A 173 -15.75 16.76 -0.02
CA ASP A 173 -15.64 17.67 -1.17
C ASP A 173 -14.58 17.22 -2.19
N GLN A 174 -14.50 15.91 -2.42
CA GLN A 174 -13.49 15.33 -3.30
C GLN A 174 -13.88 15.56 -4.77
N PRO A 175 -13.04 16.25 -5.57
CA PRO A 175 -13.26 16.28 -7.01
C PRO A 175 -13.19 14.86 -7.58
N GLN A 176 -13.85 14.60 -8.70
CA GLN A 176 -13.52 13.40 -9.47
C GLN A 176 -12.11 13.57 -10.04
N VAL A 177 -11.19 12.71 -9.60
CA VAL A 177 -9.79 12.76 -10.02
C VAL A 177 -9.44 11.42 -10.65
N THR A 178 -8.79 11.46 -11.82
CA THR A 178 -8.14 10.29 -12.39
C THR A 178 -6.97 9.88 -11.48
N PRO A 179 -6.83 8.59 -11.09
CA PRO A 179 -5.69 8.13 -10.33
C PRO A 179 -4.37 8.58 -10.96
N LYS A 180 -3.41 9.00 -10.13
CA LYS A 180 -2.07 9.31 -10.65
C LYS A 180 -1.42 8.05 -11.22
N LEU A 181 -0.67 8.23 -12.30
CA LEU A 181 0.13 7.15 -12.85
C LEU A 181 1.34 6.91 -11.94
N ILE A 182 1.45 5.67 -11.48
CA ILE A 182 2.52 5.13 -10.68
C ILE A 182 3.24 4.11 -11.55
N GLN A 183 4.52 4.35 -11.79
CA GLN A 183 5.37 3.49 -12.61
C GLN A 183 5.21 2.02 -12.20
N PHE A 184 5.13 1.14 -13.21
CA PHE A 184 4.87 -0.29 -13.08
C PHE A 184 3.47 -0.66 -12.57
N TRP A 185 3.06 -0.15 -11.42
CA TRP A 185 1.78 -0.53 -10.77
C TRP A 185 0.55 -0.12 -11.59
N SER A 186 0.57 1.07 -12.20
CA SER A 186 -0.55 1.53 -13.05
C SER A 186 -0.64 0.76 -14.36
N HIS A 187 0.50 0.33 -14.91
CA HIS A 187 0.52 -0.50 -16.11
C HIS A 187 -0.10 -1.89 -15.85
N LEU A 188 0.16 -2.49 -14.69
CA LEU A 188 -0.50 -3.75 -14.31
C LEU A 188 -2.02 -3.60 -14.17
N VAL A 189 -2.50 -2.47 -13.64
CA VAL A 189 -3.95 -2.18 -13.63
C VAL A 189 -4.52 -2.14 -15.05
N GLU A 190 -3.82 -1.50 -15.98
CA GLU A 190 -4.27 -1.41 -17.38
C GLU A 190 -4.38 -2.81 -18.03
N LEU A 191 -3.40 -3.68 -17.79
CA LEU A 191 -3.38 -5.05 -18.34
C LEU A 191 -4.54 -5.92 -17.83
N ASN A 192 -4.97 -5.75 -16.57
CA ASN A 192 -6.08 -6.51 -16.00
C ASN A 192 -7.46 -6.12 -16.55
N ASN A 193 -7.56 -5.01 -17.28
CA ASN A 193 -8.81 -4.57 -17.91
C ASN A 193 -9.01 -5.16 -19.33
N TYR A 194 -8.10 -6.01 -19.80
CA TYR A 194 -8.13 -6.68 -21.10
C TYR A 194 -8.18 -8.20 -20.95
#